data_AF-A0A7S0LLD1-F1
#
_entry.id   AF-A0A7S0LLD1-F1
#
_cell.length_a   1.000
_cell.length_b   1.000
_cell.length_c   1.000
_cell.angle_alpha   90.00
_cell.angle_beta   90.00
_cell.angle_gamma   90.00
#
_symmetry.space_group_name_H-M   'P 1'
#
loop_
_entity.id
_entity.type
_entity.pdbx_description
1 polymer ?
#
loop_
_entity_poly.entity_id
_entity_poly.type
_entity_poly.pdbx_seq_one_letter_code
_entity_poly.pdbx_strand_id
1 'polypeptide(L)'
;MTNKPFGVNVTLLPALKPPNYDAFCDVIIEEGIKVVETAGRNPTKFIKKFKAAGIIVIHKCVAIRHALSAQKAGADAISMDGFECAGHPGEEDTGNFVLLPIAARRLSIPFVASGGVGDGKQLAAALALGADGINMGTRFMATKEAPIHPNIKAALVKGDERSTTLVMRTLRNTERVYKNKTAMEVRAIEAKKPGDIMAIRHLVRGENYRKAFQETGAAESAVWSCGIVMGLIDSIPSCQDLMDGIVEEA
;
A
#
# COMPACT_ATOMS: atom_id res chain seq x y z
N MET A 1 12.97 18.65 -6.46
CA MET A 1 13.59 17.77 -7.48
C MET A 1 14.81 17.12 -6.85
N THR A 2 15.08 15.84 -7.11
CA THR A 2 16.19 15.06 -6.51
C THR A 2 17.12 14.52 -7.60
N ASN A 3 18.40 14.34 -7.27
CA ASN A 3 19.38 13.68 -8.13
C ASN A 3 19.58 12.19 -7.77
N LYS A 4 18.94 11.71 -6.69
CA LYS A 4 18.98 10.30 -6.29
C LYS A 4 18.02 9.48 -7.17
N PRO A 5 18.33 8.21 -7.49
CA PRO A 5 17.39 7.31 -8.16
C PRO A 5 16.09 7.17 -7.37
N PHE A 6 14.98 7.06 -8.08
CA PHE A 6 13.67 6.74 -7.51
C PHE A 6 12.95 5.71 -8.38
N GLY A 7 11.96 5.04 -7.80
CA GLY A 7 11.11 4.09 -8.50
C GLY A 7 9.73 4.65 -8.81
N VAL A 8 9.00 3.96 -9.69
CA VAL A 8 7.61 4.28 -10.02
C VAL A 8 6.70 3.10 -9.65
N ASN A 9 5.55 3.37 -9.05
CA ASN A 9 4.54 2.35 -8.79
C ASN A 9 3.55 2.24 -9.96
N VAL A 10 3.24 1.01 -10.39
CA VAL A 10 2.18 0.68 -11.37
C VAL A 10 1.17 -0.26 -10.73
N THR A 11 -0.03 0.26 -10.46
CA THR A 11 -1.11 -0.48 -9.79
C THR A 11 -2.13 -1.04 -10.79
N LEU A 12 -2.19 -2.37 -10.89
CA LEU A 12 -3.02 -3.18 -11.78
C LEU A 12 -4.29 -3.69 -11.06
N LEU A 13 -5.03 -2.79 -10.43
CA LEU A 13 -6.27 -3.14 -9.72
C LEU A 13 -7.47 -3.20 -10.68
N PRO A 14 -8.52 -3.96 -10.32
CA PRO A 14 -9.79 -3.92 -11.04
C PRO A 14 -10.31 -2.48 -11.14
N ALA A 15 -10.48 -1.99 -12.37
CA ALA A 15 -10.98 -0.66 -12.63
C ALA A 15 -12.16 -0.74 -13.61
N LEU A 16 -13.22 0.06 -13.35
CA LEU A 16 -14.35 0.18 -14.28
C LEU A 16 -13.92 0.73 -15.65
N LYS A 17 -12.91 1.60 -15.64
CA LYS A 17 -12.27 2.15 -16.82
C LYS A 17 -10.75 2.00 -16.65
N PRO A 18 -10.15 0.89 -17.08
CA PRO A 18 -8.71 0.69 -16.91
C PRO A 18 -7.94 1.74 -17.73
N PRO A 19 -6.85 2.29 -17.17
CA PRO A 19 -5.95 3.16 -17.93
C PRO A 19 -5.20 2.36 -19.02
N ASN A 20 -4.58 3.07 -19.95
CA ASN A 20 -3.67 2.46 -20.92
C ASN A 20 -2.34 2.07 -20.25
N TYR A 21 -2.34 0.94 -19.54
CA TYR A 21 -1.17 0.46 -18.81
C TYR A 21 0.08 0.28 -19.67
N ASP A 22 -0.08 -0.14 -20.93
CA ASP A 22 1.07 -0.30 -21.84
C ASP A 22 1.77 1.04 -22.07
N ALA A 23 1.01 2.11 -22.35
CA ALA A 23 1.55 3.45 -22.55
C ALA A 23 2.23 4.00 -21.28
N PHE A 24 1.66 3.76 -20.09
CA PHE A 24 2.34 4.12 -18.84
C PHE A 24 3.68 3.38 -18.68
N CYS A 25 3.73 2.09 -19.03
CA CYS A 25 4.97 1.33 -18.99
C CYS A 25 5.99 1.82 -20.01
N ASP A 26 5.56 2.21 -21.21
CA ASP A 26 6.43 2.76 -22.25
C ASP A 26 7.08 4.07 -21.77
N VAL A 27 6.30 4.99 -21.22
CA VAL A 27 6.83 6.24 -20.65
C VAL A 27 7.83 5.96 -19.51
N ILE A 28 7.54 5.01 -18.61
CA ILE A 28 8.46 4.65 -17.52
C ILE A 28 9.81 4.16 -18.07
N ILE A 29 9.79 3.39 -19.16
CA ILE A 29 11.00 2.87 -19.83
C ILE A 29 11.75 4.02 -20.53
N GLU A 30 11.04 4.85 -21.29
CA GLU A 30 11.58 5.98 -22.04
C GLU A 30 12.24 7.03 -21.13
N GLU A 31 11.63 7.32 -19.97
CA GLU A 31 12.16 8.21 -18.94
C GLU A 31 13.34 7.60 -18.15
N GLY A 32 13.73 6.36 -18.47
CA GLY A 32 14.93 5.72 -17.93
C GLY A 32 14.83 5.32 -16.46
N ILE A 33 13.61 5.16 -15.93
CA ILE A 33 13.37 4.68 -14.56
C ILE A 33 14.06 3.34 -14.33
N LYS A 34 14.73 3.18 -13.18
CA LYS A 34 15.54 1.98 -12.89
C LYS A 34 14.81 0.93 -12.05
N VAL A 35 13.77 1.34 -11.33
CA VAL A 35 13.01 0.47 -10.43
C VAL A 35 11.51 0.71 -10.60
N VAL A 36 10.74 -0.37 -10.72
CA VAL A 36 9.29 -0.31 -10.76
C VAL A 36 8.72 -1.21 -9.68
N GLU A 37 7.81 -0.68 -8.87
CA GLU A 37 6.95 -1.49 -8.02
C GLU A 37 5.63 -1.77 -8.76
N THR A 38 5.29 -3.03 -8.97
CA THR A 38 3.99 -3.43 -9.51
C THR A 38 3.11 -3.99 -8.41
N ALA A 39 1.80 -3.76 -8.48
CA ALA A 39 0.83 -4.32 -7.55
C ALA A 39 -0.46 -4.72 -8.29
N GLY A 40 -1.27 -5.62 -7.74
CA GLY A 40 -2.55 -6.02 -8.32
C GLY A 40 -2.50 -7.31 -9.14
N ARG A 41 -3.44 -7.49 -10.06
CA ARG A 41 -3.69 -8.78 -10.72
C ARG A 41 -2.90 -8.93 -12.02
N ASN A 42 -2.55 -10.17 -12.37
CA ASN A 42 -1.92 -10.57 -13.64
C ASN A 42 -0.68 -9.74 -14.04
N PRO A 43 0.34 -9.61 -13.16
CA PRO A 43 1.48 -8.73 -13.41
C PRO A 43 2.45 -9.26 -14.47
N THR A 44 2.36 -10.54 -14.85
CA THR A 44 3.37 -11.25 -15.66
C THR A 44 3.74 -10.54 -16.95
N LYS A 45 2.76 -9.98 -17.68
CA LYS A 45 3.02 -9.21 -18.91
C LYS A 45 3.93 -8.01 -18.62
N PHE A 46 3.62 -7.24 -17.58
CA PHE A 46 4.32 -6.00 -17.24
C PHE A 46 5.67 -6.27 -16.58
N ILE A 47 5.76 -7.28 -15.70
CA ILE A 47 7.04 -7.76 -15.17
C ILE A 47 7.97 -8.07 -16.34
N LYS A 48 7.55 -8.92 -17.29
CA LYS A 48 8.38 -9.27 -18.45
C LYS A 48 8.78 -8.06 -19.30
N LYS A 49 7.86 -7.11 -19.53
CA LYS A 49 8.12 -5.87 -20.28
C LYS A 49 9.23 -5.05 -19.61
N PHE A 50 9.13 -4.81 -18.30
CA PHE A 50 10.16 -4.08 -17.56
C PHE A 50 11.48 -4.84 -17.47
N LYS A 51 11.45 -6.16 -17.26
CA LYS A 51 12.66 -6.99 -17.26
C LYS A 51 13.39 -6.97 -18.59
N ALA A 52 12.67 -6.99 -19.72
CA ALA A 52 13.27 -6.87 -21.05
C ALA A 52 13.97 -5.52 -21.27
N ALA A 53 13.53 -4.47 -20.58
CA ALA A 53 14.16 -3.16 -20.58
C ALA A 53 15.29 -3.00 -19.54
N GLY A 54 15.66 -4.07 -18.81
CA GLY A 54 16.70 -4.03 -17.78
C GLY A 54 16.28 -3.33 -16.48
N ILE A 55 14.98 -3.14 -16.26
CA ILE A 55 14.44 -2.49 -15.05
C ILE A 55 14.33 -3.50 -13.90
N ILE A 56 14.62 -3.06 -12.68
CA ILE A 56 14.39 -3.83 -11.45
C ILE A 56 12.90 -3.79 -11.13
N VAL A 57 12.28 -4.95 -10.92
CA VAL A 57 10.86 -5.07 -10.64
C VAL A 57 10.64 -5.62 -9.23
N ILE A 58 9.97 -4.83 -8.40
CA ILE A 58 9.42 -5.26 -7.11
C ILE A 58 7.95 -5.57 -7.34
N HIS A 59 7.46 -6.75 -6.94
CA HIS A 59 6.02 -7.05 -7.02
C HIS A 59 5.39 -7.17 -5.63
N LYS A 60 4.35 -6.39 -5.36
CA LYS A 60 3.62 -6.41 -4.11
C LYS A 60 2.58 -7.52 -4.06
N CYS A 61 2.65 -8.36 -3.03
CA CYS A 61 1.88 -9.58 -2.89
C CYS A 61 1.25 -9.71 -1.50
N VAL A 62 -0.02 -10.09 -1.45
CA VAL A 62 -0.77 -10.35 -0.20
C VAL A 62 -0.79 -11.82 0.22
N ALA A 63 -0.15 -12.70 -0.56
CA ALA A 63 -0.12 -14.14 -0.30
C ALA A 63 1.10 -14.81 -0.93
N ILE A 64 1.59 -15.88 -0.30
CA ILE A 64 2.79 -16.62 -0.71
C ILE A 64 2.67 -17.18 -2.14
N ARG A 65 1.49 -17.70 -2.52
CA ARG A 65 1.27 -18.19 -3.90
C ARG A 65 1.41 -17.09 -4.95
N HIS A 66 1.06 -15.85 -4.62
CA HIS A 66 1.19 -14.71 -5.53
C HIS A 66 2.66 -14.31 -5.64
N ALA A 67 3.37 -14.28 -4.51
CA ALA A 67 4.80 -14.01 -4.46
C ALA A 67 5.63 -15.01 -5.30
N LEU A 68 5.37 -16.31 -5.14
CA LEU A 68 6.02 -17.36 -5.95
C LEU A 68 5.69 -17.24 -7.44
N SER A 69 4.48 -16.83 -7.78
CA SER A 69 4.07 -16.61 -9.17
C SER A 69 4.79 -15.40 -9.79
N ALA A 70 5.00 -14.33 -9.02
CA ALA A 70 5.74 -13.15 -9.43
C ALA A 70 7.25 -13.42 -9.55
N GLN A 71 7.83 -14.17 -8.60
CA GLN A 71 9.21 -14.67 -8.69
C GLN A 71 9.39 -15.48 -9.98
N LYS A 72 8.48 -16.43 -10.28
CA LYS A 72 8.51 -17.21 -11.53
C LYS A 72 8.36 -16.32 -12.78
N ALA A 73 7.67 -15.19 -12.68
CA ALA A 73 7.54 -14.23 -13.76
C ALA A 73 8.79 -13.36 -13.97
N GLY A 74 9.75 -13.40 -13.04
CA GLY A 74 11.03 -12.68 -13.13
C GLY A 74 11.10 -11.41 -12.29
N ALA A 75 10.24 -11.23 -11.27
CA ALA A 75 10.43 -10.15 -10.30
C ALA A 75 11.78 -10.28 -9.57
N ASP A 76 12.43 -9.16 -9.29
CA ASP A 76 13.73 -9.11 -8.58
C ASP A 76 13.56 -9.08 -7.07
N ALA A 77 12.44 -8.55 -6.58
CA ALA A 77 12.08 -8.58 -5.18
C ALA A 77 10.56 -8.66 -4.99
N ILE A 78 10.14 -9.04 -3.79
CA ILE A 78 8.73 -9.05 -3.39
C ILE A 78 8.48 -8.00 -2.31
N SER A 79 7.36 -7.30 -2.38
CA SER A 79 6.82 -6.54 -1.24
C SER A 79 5.71 -7.38 -0.61
N MET A 80 5.98 -8.02 0.52
CA MET A 80 5.02 -8.91 1.19
C MET A 80 4.08 -8.09 2.06
N ASP A 81 2.83 -7.98 1.65
CA ASP A 81 1.83 -7.09 2.23
C ASP A 81 0.89 -7.85 3.16
N GLY A 82 1.09 -7.67 4.47
CA GLY A 82 0.31 -8.33 5.52
C GLY A 82 -1.06 -7.71 5.73
N PHE A 83 -1.90 -8.40 6.51
CA PHE A 83 -3.26 -7.95 6.83
C PHE A 83 -3.34 -6.54 7.44
N GLU A 84 -2.28 -6.10 8.10
CA GLU A 84 -2.14 -4.80 8.74
C GLU A 84 -2.08 -3.63 7.74
N CYS A 85 -1.87 -3.89 6.44
CA CYS A 85 -1.62 -2.88 5.43
C CYS A 85 -2.78 -1.92 5.20
N ALA A 86 -2.45 -0.70 4.76
CA ALA A 86 -3.40 0.22 4.15
C ALA A 86 -3.73 -0.27 2.73
N GLY A 87 -4.94 0.00 2.23
CA GLY A 87 -5.32 -0.42 0.89
C GLY A 87 -5.77 -1.87 0.87
N HIS A 88 -5.34 -2.69 -0.09
CA HIS A 88 -5.97 -3.99 -0.36
C HIS A 88 -5.16 -5.16 0.22
N PRO A 89 -5.51 -5.72 1.42
CA PRO A 89 -4.79 -6.83 2.04
C PRO A 89 -5.13 -8.21 1.44
N GLY A 90 -5.94 -8.25 0.38
CA GLY A 90 -6.53 -9.49 -0.11
C GLY A 90 -7.63 -10.02 0.81
N GLU A 91 -7.82 -11.33 0.82
CA GLU A 91 -8.97 -11.97 1.48
C GLU A 91 -8.58 -13.08 2.48
N GLU A 92 -7.28 -13.27 2.74
CA GLU A 92 -6.80 -14.37 3.60
C GLU A 92 -6.47 -13.94 5.03
N ASP A 93 -6.58 -12.64 5.31
CA ASP A 93 -6.45 -12.05 6.65
C ASP A 93 -5.19 -12.51 7.42
N THR A 94 -4.10 -12.77 6.70
CA THR A 94 -2.83 -13.25 7.28
C THR A 94 -1.93 -12.06 7.63
N GLY A 95 -1.67 -11.86 8.91
CA GLY A 95 -0.79 -10.81 9.41
C GLY A 95 0.70 -11.08 9.17
N ASN A 96 1.52 -10.04 9.22
CA ASN A 96 2.95 -10.11 8.91
C ASN A 96 3.75 -11.02 9.84
N PHE A 97 3.34 -11.17 11.10
CA PHE A 97 4.00 -12.06 12.05
C PHE A 97 4.03 -13.54 11.57
N VAL A 98 3.05 -13.94 10.75
CA VAL A 98 2.98 -15.27 10.14
C VAL A 98 3.43 -15.23 8.67
N LEU A 99 3.05 -14.20 7.93
CA LEU A 99 3.29 -14.11 6.49
C LEU A 99 4.80 -14.05 6.14
N LEU A 100 5.56 -13.22 6.86
CA LEU A 100 6.98 -12.98 6.60
C LEU A 100 7.86 -14.23 6.80
N PRO A 101 7.79 -14.99 7.92
CA PRO A 101 8.62 -16.18 8.08
C PRO A 101 8.27 -17.29 7.08
N ILE A 102 7.04 -17.35 6.57
CA ILE A 102 6.69 -18.27 5.48
C ILE A 102 7.33 -17.80 4.17
N ALA A 103 7.35 -16.49 3.89
CA ALA A 103 8.01 -15.92 2.73
C ALA A 103 9.51 -16.20 2.75
N ALA A 104 10.18 -15.96 3.88
CA ALA A 104 11.61 -16.24 4.07
C ALA A 104 11.99 -17.71 3.79
N ARG A 105 11.11 -18.67 4.12
CA ARG A 105 11.33 -20.09 3.86
C ARG A 105 11.12 -20.51 2.40
N ARG A 106 10.40 -19.71 1.61
CA ARG A 106 9.87 -20.14 0.30
C ARG A 106 10.33 -19.30 -0.88
N LEU A 107 10.66 -18.03 -0.66
CA LEU A 107 11.22 -17.16 -1.68
C LEU A 107 12.73 -17.38 -1.79
N SER A 108 13.25 -17.21 -3.00
CA SER A 108 14.68 -17.23 -3.28
C SER A 108 15.22 -15.87 -3.72
N ILE A 109 14.34 -14.88 -3.83
CA ILE A 109 14.65 -13.47 -4.12
C ILE A 109 14.37 -12.63 -2.86
N PRO A 110 15.03 -11.46 -2.70
CA PRO A 110 14.81 -10.62 -1.54
C PRO A 110 13.35 -10.17 -1.41
N PHE A 111 12.92 -9.87 -0.19
CA PHE A 111 11.59 -9.30 0.03
C PHE A 111 11.57 -8.27 1.15
N VAL A 112 10.71 -7.27 1.01
CA VAL A 112 10.45 -6.26 2.04
C VAL A 112 9.13 -6.55 2.74
N ALA A 113 9.06 -6.29 4.04
CA ALA A 113 7.82 -6.34 4.81
C ALA A 113 6.97 -5.09 4.53
N SER A 114 5.71 -5.27 4.15
CA SER A 114 4.76 -4.20 3.88
C SER A 114 3.51 -4.35 4.75
N GLY A 115 3.02 -3.24 5.29
CA GLY A 115 1.85 -3.20 6.16
C GLY A 115 2.19 -3.36 7.64
N GLY A 116 1.62 -2.50 8.49
CA GLY A 116 1.86 -2.56 9.94
C GLY A 116 3.27 -2.14 10.39
N VAL A 117 4.09 -1.56 9.51
CA VAL A 117 5.47 -1.11 9.79
C VAL A 117 5.59 0.42 9.65
N GLY A 118 6.30 1.05 10.57
CA GLY A 118 6.30 2.50 10.78
C GLY A 118 7.39 3.05 11.71
N ASP A 119 8.12 2.22 12.46
CA ASP A 119 9.22 2.62 13.36
C ASP A 119 10.43 1.65 13.26
N GLY A 120 11.49 1.90 14.04
CA GLY A 120 12.73 1.10 14.01
C GLY A 120 12.57 -0.27 14.65
N LYS A 121 11.75 -0.41 15.70
CA LYS A 121 11.44 -1.72 16.30
C LYS A 121 10.76 -2.65 15.31
N GLN A 122 9.89 -2.10 14.46
CA GLN A 122 9.22 -2.83 13.40
C GLN A 122 10.17 -3.18 12.25
N LEU A 123 11.15 -2.33 11.94
CA LEU A 123 12.25 -2.69 11.05
C LEU A 123 13.05 -3.88 11.62
N ALA A 124 13.51 -3.80 12.86
CA ALA A 124 14.26 -4.88 13.51
C ALA A 124 13.45 -6.20 13.54
N ALA A 125 12.16 -6.13 13.86
CA ALA A 125 11.26 -7.29 13.83
C ALA A 125 11.10 -7.87 12.41
N ALA A 126 10.96 -7.02 11.39
CA ALA A 126 10.85 -7.47 10.00
C ALA A 126 12.13 -8.20 9.53
N LEU A 127 13.30 -7.65 9.86
CA LEU A 127 14.60 -8.28 9.58
C LEU A 127 14.73 -9.63 10.32
N ALA A 128 14.35 -9.70 11.59
CA ALA A 128 14.37 -10.93 12.37
C ALA A 128 13.40 -12.01 11.82
N LEU A 129 12.30 -11.59 11.19
CA LEU A 129 11.35 -12.48 10.49
C LEU A 129 11.80 -12.86 9.07
N GLY A 130 12.96 -12.36 8.63
CA GLY A 130 13.62 -12.74 7.39
C GLY A 130 13.39 -11.81 6.20
N ALA A 131 12.78 -10.64 6.39
CA ALA A 131 12.71 -9.62 5.35
C ALA A 131 14.06 -8.88 5.21
N ASP A 132 14.28 -8.23 4.07
CA ASP A 132 15.48 -7.43 3.75
C ASP A 132 15.25 -5.91 3.92
N GLY A 133 14.08 -5.53 4.41
CA GLY A 133 13.69 -4.14 4.62
C GLY A 133 12.19 -3.99 4.84
N ILE A 134 11.73 -2.73 4.89
CA ILE A 134 10.32 -2.39 5.11
C ILE A 134 9.77 -1.45 4.03
N ASN A 135 8.48 -1.56 3.75
CA ASN A 135 7.70 -0.66 2.92
C ASN A 135 6.61 0.01 3.76
N MET A 136 6.57 1.34 3.73
CA MET A 136 5.65 2.14 4.53
C MET A 136 4.77 3.01 3.63
N GLY A 137 3.48 3.08 3.95
CA GLY A 137 2.54 4.02 3.31
C GLY A 137 2.03 5.06 4.30
N THR A 138 1.26 4.60 5.29
CA THR A 138 0.64 5.47 6.29
C THR A 138 1.64 6.33 7.07
N ARG A 139 2.82 5.79 7.40
CA ARG A 139 3.89 6.53 8.09
C ARG A 139 4.39 7.74 7.28
N PHE A 140 4.55 7.59 5.95
CA PHE A 140 4.95 8.69 5.07
C PHE A 140 3.85 9.71 4.82
N MET A 141 2.56 9.38 5.02
CA MET A 141 1.50 10.40 4.99
C MET A 141 1.68 11.42 6.13
N ALA A 142 2.22 10.99 7.27
CA ALA A 142 2.52 11.81 8.44
C ALA A 142 3.98 12.32 8.43
N THR A 143 4.40 12.95 7.33
CA THR A 143 5.67 13.70 7.24
C THR A 143 5.43 15.12 6.75
N LYS A 144 6.37 16.03 6.94
CA LYS A 144 6.26 17.43 6.49
C LYS A 144 6.09 17.54 4.97
N GLU A 145 6.85 16.74 4.23
CA GLU A 145 6.96 16.76 2.76
C GLU A 145 5.78 16.12 2.05
N ALA A 146 4.99 15.26 2.72
CA ALA A 146 3.81 14.65 2.14
C ALA A 146 2.85 15.74 1.61
N PRO A 147 2.53 15.77 0.30
CA PRO A 147 1.73 16.81 -0.33
C PRO A 147 0.23 16.57 -0.11
N ILE A 148 -0.16 16.48 1.16
CA ILE A 148 -1.54 16.21 1.59
C ILE A 148 -1.97 17.26 2.61
N HIS A 149 -3.28 17.50 2.67
CA HIS A 149 -3.87 18.53 3.50
C HIS A 149 -3.53 18.30 5.00
N PRO A 150 -3.18 19.35 5.77
CA PRO A 150 -2.80 19.23 7.18
C PRO A 150 -3.83 18.50 8.05
N ASN A 151 -5.12 18.72 7.82
CA ASN A 151 -6.20 18.01 8.53
C ASN A 151 -6.14 16.47 8.37
N ILE A 152 -5.64 15.96 7.25
CA ILE A 152 -5.45 14.50 7.08
C ILE A 152 -4.30 14.04 7.98
N LYS A 153 -3.19 14.78 8.03
CA LYS A 153 -2.07 14.49 8.94
C LYS A 153 -2.49 14.55 10.41
N ALA A 154 -3.31 15.54 10.76
CA ALA A 154 -3.86 15.67 12.11
C ALA A 154 -4.79 14.51 12.48
N ALA A 155 -5.61 14.02 11.52
CA ALA A 155 -6.44 12.83 11.74
C ALA A 155 -5.60 11.56 11.96
N LEU A 156 -4.48 11.41 11.24
CA LEU A 156 -3.53 10.31 11.46
C LEU A 156 -2.95 10.34 12.87
N VAL A 157 -2.45 11.50 13.32
CA VAL A 157 -1.83 11.66 14.65
C VAL A 157 -2.83 11.49 15.79
N LYS A 158 -4.10 11.84 15.57
CA LYS A 158 -5.15 11.72 16.59
C LYS A 158 -5.67 10.30 16.75
N GLY A 159 -5.60 9.48 15.71
CA GLY A 159 -6.23 8.16 15.70
C GLY A 159 -5.38 7.09 16.40
N ASP A 160 -6.03 5.99 16.73
CA ASP A 160 -5.44 4.81 17.37
C ASP A 160 -5.45 3.59 16.42
N GLU A 161 -4.97 2.44 16.86
CA GLU A 161 -4.92 1.20 16.07
C GLU A 161 -6.32 0.70 15.64
N ARG A 162 -7.38 1.17 16.31
CA ARG A 162 -8.79 0.82 16.05
C ARG A 162 -9.48 1.83 15.14
N SER A 163 -8.77 2.85 14.70
CA SER A 163 -9.25 3.93 13.85
C SER A 163 -9.20 3.59 12.35
N THR A 164 -9.12 2.30 12.01
CA THR A 164 -9.30 1.79 10.64
C THR A 164 -10.46 0.81 10.56
N THR A 165 -10.96 0.57 9.35
CA THR A 165 -11.97 -0.45 9.08
C THR A 165 -11.77 -1.08 7.71
N LEU A 166 -12.42 -2.22 7.49
CA LEU A 166 -12.44 -2.90 6.20
C LEU A 166 -13.76 -2.60 5.48
N VAL A 167 -13.65 -2.17 4.23
CA VAL A 167 -14.77 -1.97 3.31
C VAL A 167 -14.62 -2.90 2.11
N MET A 168 -15.70 -3.07 1.33
CA MET A 168 -15.73 -3.86 0.10
C MET A 168 -15.43 -5.36 0.27
N ARG A 169 -15.53 -5.88 1.50
CA ARG A 169 -15.36 -7.32 1.77
C ARG A 169 -16.41 -8.16 1.04
N THR A 170 -17.65 -7.67 0.96
CA THR A 170 -18.74 -8.39 0.29
C THR A 170 -18.54 -8.50 -1.22
N LEU A 171 -17.65 -7.68 -1.78
CA LEU A 171 -17.25 -7.68 -3.19
C LEU A 171 -15.99 -8.51 -3.46
N ARG A 172 -15.36 -9.10 -2.43
CA ARG A 172 -14.02 -9.71 -2.51
C ARG A 172 -12.98 -8.76 -3.12
N ASN A 173 -13.10 -7.49 -2.75
CA ASN A 173 -12.18 -6.41 -3.09
C ASN A 173 -11.86 -5.62 -1.82
N THR A 174 -11.55 -6.33 -0.74
CA THR A 174 -11.35 -5.75 0.60
C THR A 174 -10.32 -4.63 0.56
N GLU A 175 -10.67 -3.50 1.19
CA GLU A 175 -9.76 -2.37 1.40
C GLU A 175 -9.78 -1.92 2.86
N ARG A 176 -8.59 -1.71 3.45
CA ARG A 176 -8.40 -1.08 4.75
C ARG A 176 -8.27 0.43 4.60
N VAL A 177 -9.19 1.12 5.27
CA VAL A 177 -9.39 2.56 5.18
C VAL A 177 -9.51 3.18 6.57
N TYR A 178 -9.31 4.49 6.66
CA TYR A 178 -9.59 5.23 7.88
C TYR A 178 -11.06 5.09 8.27
N LYS A 179 -11.31 4.84 9.56
CA LYS A 179 -12.66 4.63 10.09
C LYS A 179 -13.33 5.97 10.33
N ASN A 180 -14.09 6.43 9.35
CA ASN A 180 -14.88 7.65 9.41
C ASN A 180 -16.37 7.42 9.07
N LYS A 181 -17.15 8.50 9.06
CA LYS A 181 -18.57 8.48 8.69
C LYS A 181 -18.83 7.78 7.35
N THR A 182 -18.11 8.16 6.29
CA THR A 182 -18.31 7.59 4.94
C THR A 182 -17.96 6.10 4.88
N ALA A 183 -16.86 5.66 5.50
CA ALA A 183 -16.48 4.24 5.53
C ALA A 183 -17.51 3.40 6.32
N MET A 184 -18.04 3.94 7.42
CA MET A 184 -19.10 3.26 8.17
C MET A 184 -20.43 3.21 7.40
N GLU A 185 -20.74 4.22 6.60
CA GLU A 185 -21.88 4.21 5.67
C GLU A 185 -21.74 3.12 4.61
N VAL A 186 -20.54 2.98 4.00
CA VAL A 186 -20.25 1.87 3.06
C VAL A 186 -20.53 0.51 3.73
N ARG A 187 -20.02 0.28 4.94
CA ARG A 187 -20.25 -0.97 5.67
C ARG A 187 -21.74 -1.22 5.97
N ALA A 188 -22.48 -0.17 6.33
CA ALA A 188 -23.92 -0.28 6.58
C ALA A 188 -24.71 -0.62 5.31
N ILE A 189 -24.32 -0.10 4.16
CA ILE A 189 -24.91 -0.45 2.86
C ILE A 189 -24.55 -1.87 2.48
N GLU A 190 -23.28 -2.28 2.59
CA GLU A 190 -22.83 -3.65 2.31
C GLU A 190 -23.57 -4.70 3.15
N ALA A 191 -23.84 -4.40 4.43
CA ALA A 191 -24.60 -5.30 5.31
C ALA A 191 -26.05 -5.52 4.83
N LYS A 192 -26.64 -4.55 4.13
CA LYS A 192 -28.01 -4.63 3.59
C LYS A 192 -28.05 -5.14 2.15
N LYS A 193 -26.99 -4.88 1.37
CA LYS A 193 -26.88 -5.17 -0.07
C LYS A 193 -25.50 -5.77 -0.38
N PRO A 194 -25.22 -7.00 0.10
CA PRO A 194 -23.91 -7.61 -0.08
C PRO A 194 -23.61 -7.80 -1.58
N GLY A 195 -22.41 -7.40 -2.00
CA GLY A 195 -21.95 -7.56 -3.39
C GLY A 195 -22.48 -6.53 -4.39
N ASP A 196 -23.29 -5.55 -3.97
CA ASP A 196 -23.80 -4.49 -4.86
C ASP A 196 -22.85 -3.29 -4.90
N ILE A 197 -21.90 -3.30 -5.85
CA ILE A 197 -20.97 -2.17 -6.06
C ILE A 197 -21.71 -0.89 -6.44
N MET A 198 -22.86 -0.97 -7.12
CA MET A 198 -23.59 0.22 -7.55
C MET A 198 -24.19 0.98 -6.36
N ALA A 199 -24.56 0.25 -5.29
CA ALA A 199 -25.05 0.85 -4.06
C ALA A 199 -24.00 1.71 -3.33
N ILE A 200 -22.70 1.41 -3.46
CA ILE A 200 -21.62 2.13 -2.76
C ILE A 200 -20.73 2.97 -3.68
N ARG A 201 -20.88 2.84 -5.01
CA ARG A 201 -20.00 3.46 -6.02
C ARG A 201 -19.81 4.97 -5.84
N HIS A 202 -20.79 5.69 -5.34
CA HIS A 202 -20.71 7.14 -5.15
C HIS A 202 -19.85 7.54 -3.93
N LEU A 203 -19.72 6.65 -2.94
CA LEU A 203 -18.91 6.85 -1.74
C LEU A 203 -17.44 6.50 -1.98
N VAL A 204 -17.16 5.41 -2.71
CA VAL A 204 -15.81 4.86 -2.93
C VAL A 204 -15.10 5.42 -4.18
N ARG A 205 -15.52 6.59 -4.70
CA ARG A 205 -14.86 7.19 -5.87
C ARG A 205 -13.50 7.77 -5.48
N GLY A 206 -12.46 7.43 -6.25
CA GLY A 206 -11.11 7.98 -6.06
C GLY A 206 -11.05 9.51 -6.15
N GLU A 207 -11.99 10.17 -6.84
CA GLU A 207 -12.09 11.63 -6.86
C GLU A 207 -12.40 12.23 -5.48
N ASN A 208 -13.23 11.57 -4.67
CA ASN A 208 -13.55 12.01 -3.32
C ASN A 208 -12.31 11.92 -2.43
N TYR A 209 -11.55 10.83 -2.54
CA TYR A 209 -10.25 10.67 -1.89
C TYR A 209 -9.32 11.82 -2.30
N ARG A 210 -9.08 12.01 -3.60
CA ARG A 210 -8.19 13.08 -4.10
C ARG A 210 -8.58 14.47 -3.56
N LYS A 211 -9.87 14.82 -3.62
CA LYS A 211 -10.39 16.10 -3.09
C LYS A 211 -10.19 16.25 -1.58
N ALA A 212 -10.38 15.18 -0.80
CA ALA A 212 -10.09 15.20 0.63
C ALA A 212 -8.62 15.47 0.91
N PHE A 213 -7.72 14.85 0.13
CA PHE A 213 -6.28 14.94 0.35
C PHE A 213 -5.65 16.23 -0.18
N GLN A 214 -6.12 16.75 -1.31
CA GLN A 214 -5.45 17.85 -2.01
C GLN A 214 -6.13 19.21 -1.83
N GLU A 215 -7.42 19.24 -1.48
CA GLU A 215 -8.22 20.47 -1.52
C GLU A 215 -8.91 20.78 -0.19
N THR A 216 -9.67 19.82 0.35
CA THR A 216 -10.67 20.12 1.40
C THR A 216 -10.24 19.73 2.81
N GLY A 217 -9.32 18.78 2.95
CA GLY A 217 -8.99 18.21 4.26
C GLY A 217 -10.13 17.47 4.94
N ALA A 218 -11.17 17.09 4.19
CA ALA A 218 -12.39 16.47 4.71
C ALA A 218 -12.17 14.98 5.08
N ALA A 219 -11.39 14.76 6.14
CA ALA A 219 -11.00 13.42 6.63
C ALA A 219 -12.21 12.51 6.93
N GLU A 220 -13.36 13.09 7.27
CA GLU A 220 -14.57 12.35 7.65
C GLU A 220 -15.49 11.97 6.47
N SER A 221 -15.30 12.60 5.31
CA SER A 221 -16.28 12.59 4.20
C SER A 221 -15.81 11.83 2.96
N ALA A 222 -14.66 11.16 3.02
CA ALA A 222 -14.12 10.36 1.92
C ALA A 222 -13.65 8.99 2.40
N VAL A 223 -13.71 7.98 1.52
CA VAL A 223 -13.03 6.70 1.76
C VAL A 223 -11.56 6.88 1.36
N TRP A 224 -10.64 6.74 2.31
CA TRP A 224 -9.20 6.89 2.07
C TRP A 224 -8.39 5.86 2.84
N SER A 225 -7.32 5.37 2.21
CA SER A 225 -6.55 4.22 2.71
C SER A 225 -5.73 4.61 3.94
N CYS A 226 -5.79 3.78 4.98
CA CYS A 226 -5.02 3.96 6.21
C CYS A 226 -4.73 2.60 6.85
N GLY A 227 -3.49 2.37 7.25
CA GLY A 227 -3.05 1.13 7.89
C GLY A 227 -3.17 1.23 9.41
N ILE A 228 -3.26 0.09 10.10
CA ILE A 228 -3.38 0.08 11.57
C ILE A 228 -2.15 0.67 12.28
N VAL A 229 -1.01 0.76 11.56
CA VAL A 229 0.21 1.42 12.03
C VAL A 229 0.00 2.89 12.44
N MET A 230 -1.13 3.50 12.04
CA MET A 230 -1.51 4.83 12.53
C MET A 230 -1.52 4.95 14.06
N GLY A 231 -1.80 3.86 14.79
CA GLY A 231 -1.75 3.87 16.26
C GLY A 231 -0.35 4.08 16.85
N LEU A 232 0.70 4.07 16.02
CA LEU A 232 2.09 4.38 16.40
C LEU A 232 2.56 5.72 15.82
N ILE A 233 1.67 6.50 15.21
CA ILE A 233 1.99 7.78 14.60
C ILE A 233 1.55 8.90 15.55
N ASP A 234 2.50 9.51 16.25
CA ASP A 234 2.26 10.58 17.22
C ASP A 234 2.85 11.95 16.80
N SER A 235 3.52 11.99 15.65
CA SER A 235 4.35 13.12 15.23
C SER A 235 4.40 13.26 13.70
N ILE A 236 4.79 14.45 13.22
CA ILE A 236 4.94 14.80 11.80
C ILE A 236 6.39 15.25 11.54
N PRO A 237 7.36 14.32 11.54
CA PRO A 237 8.77 14.63 11.28
C PRO A 237 9.01 15.02 9.81
N SER A 238 10.22 15.52 9.49
CA SER A 238 10.66 15.50 8.08
C SER A 238 10.89 14.05 7.63
N CYS A 239 10.91 13.80 6.32
CA CYS A 239 11.27 12.48 5.79
C CYS A 239 12.69 12.09 6.20
N GLN A 240 13.62 13.06 6.31
CA GLN A 240 14.99 12.78 6.76
C GLN A 240 15.01 12.34 8.22
N ASP A 241 14.41 13.11 9.13
CA ASP A 241 14.36 12.78 10.56
C ASP A 241 13.67 11.43 10.81
N LEU A 242 12.60 11.14 10.04
CA LEU A 242 11.90 9.86 10.11
C LEU A 242 12.82 8.70 9.73
N MET A 243 13.54 8.82 8.61
CA MET A 243 14.40 7.75 8.12
C MET A 243 15.60 7.53 9.04
N ASP A 244 16.23 8.62 9.51
CA ASP A 244 17.37 8.53 10.43
C ASP A 244 16.93 7.90 11.76
N GLY A 245 15.79 8.32 12.31
CA GLY A 245 15.25 7.75 13.55
C GLY A 245 14.89 6.27 13.45
N ILE A 246 14.32 5.82 12.32
CA ILE A 246 14.02 4.39 12.09
C ILE A 246 15.31 3.56 12.06
N VAL A 247 16.37 4.06 11.41
CA VAL A 247 17.64 3.33 11.30
C VAL A 247 18.40 3.34 12.62
N GLU A 248 18.33 4.42 13.41
CA GLU A 248 18.98 4.52 14.72
C GLU A 248 18.30 3.65 15.79
N GLU A 249 16.97 3.52 15.75
CA GLU A 249 16.22 2.70 16.72
C GLU A 249 16.32 1.19 16.46
N ALA A 250 16.58 0.77 15.21
CA ALA A 250 16.60 -0.64 14.78
C ALA A 250 17.92 -1.37 15.13
#